data_AF-A0A1V5E4Q7-F1
#
_entry.id   AF-A0A1V5E4Q7-F1
#
_cell.length_a   1.000
_cell.length_b   1.000
_cell.length_c   1.000
_cell.angle_alpha   90.00
_cell.angle_beta   90.00
_cell.angle_gamma   90.00
#
_symmetry.space_group_name_H-M   'P 1'
#
loop_
_entity.id
_entity.type
_entity.pdbx_description
1 polymer ?
#
loop_
_entity_poly.entity_id
_entity_poly.type
_entity_poly.pdbx_seq_one_letter_code
_entity_poly.pdbx_strand_id
1 'polypeptide(L)'
;MKTFARGIGNLKHRKGATEASPLVEMPAPKRIVLPMMQNLGVPAEPIVKVGDEVVEGQKVADSSKFVSAPIHASIAGKVTKIEKLTHPTSRLLPTTSARPYAKPASSVWGALPSPPT
;
A
#
# COMPACT_ATOMS: atom_id res chain seq x y z
N MET A 1 28.44 -5.40 -20.95
CA MET A 1 27.34 -6.35 -21.22
C MET A 1 26.04 -5.54 -21.39
N LYS A 2 25.46 -5.49 -22.59
CA LYS A 2 24.22 -4.75 -22.86
C LYS A 2 23.05 -5.58 -22.34
N THR A 3 22.42 -5.16 -21.25
CA THR A 3 21.41 -5.97 -20.54
C THR A 3 20.03 -6.00 -21.21
N PHE A 4 19.72 -5.09 -22.16
CA PHE A 4 18.45 -5.10 -22.91
C PHE A 4 18.59 -4.53 -24.32
N ALA A 5 17.92 -5.14 -25.32
CA ALA A 5 18.01 -4.77 -26.74
C ALA A 5 17.51 -3.33 -27.07
N ARG A 6 16.70 -2.74 -26.20
CA ARG A 6 16.13 -1.37 -26.31
C ARG A 6 16.45 -0.50 -25.09
N GLY A 7 17.37 -0.90 -24.23
CA GLY A 7 17.75 -0.11 -23.06
C GLY A 7 18.47 1.18 -23.45
N ILE A 8 18.20 2.27 -22.74
CA ILE A 8 19.00 3.50 -22.85
C ILE A 8 20.40 3.18 -22.28
N GLY A 9 21.34 2.85 -23.15
CA GLY A 9 22.64 2.27 -22.78
C GLY A 9 23.59 3.22 -22.03
N ASN A 10 23.34 4.53 -22.07
CA ASN A 10 24.23 5.56 -21.49
C ASN A 10 23.56 6.35 -20.35
N LEU A 11 22.70 5.71 -19.56
CA LEU A 11 22.16 6.35 -18.36
C LEU A 11 23.18 6.26 -17.22
N LYS A 12 23.62 7.40 -16.68
CA LYS A 12 24.52 7.43 -15.51
C LYS A 12 23.88 6.65 -14.36
N HIS A 13 24.60 5.66 -13.82
CA HIS A 13 24.16 4.95 -12.62
C HIS A 13 24.18 5.90 -11.41
N ARG A 14 23.08 5.94 -10.66
CA ARG A 14 22.96 6.65 -9.36
C ARG A 14 22.73 5.67 -8.20
N LYS A 15 23.22 4.44 -8.34
CA LYS A 15 22.98 3.34 -7.38
C LYS A 15 23.63 3.58 -6.01
N GLY A 16 24.70 4.39 -5.94
CA GLY A 16 25.42 4.70 -4.70
C GLY A 16 24.82 5.81 -3.83
N ALA A 17 23.72 6.45 -4.26
CA ALA A 17 23.19 7.64 -3.56
C ALA A 17 22.74 7.37 -2.11
N THR A 18 22.38 6.13 -1.79
CA THR A 18 21.88 5.70 -0.47
C THR A 18 22.55 4.43 0.03
N GLU A 19 23.69 4.05 -0.55
CA GLU A 19 24.36 2.76 -0.26
C GLU A 19 24.85 2.67 1.19
N ALA A 20 25.34 3.78 1.75
CA ALA A 20 25.80 3.87 3.13
C ALA A 20 24.74 4.43 4.10
N SER A 21 23.50 4.65 3.64
CA SER A 21 22.45 5.18 4.49
C SER A 21 21.99 4.12 5.50
N PRO A 22 21.88 4.45 6.80
CA PRO A 22 21.39 3.50 7.80
C PRO A 22 19.93 3.13 7.52
N LEU A 23 19.57 1.89 7.85
CA LEU A 23 18.17 1.46 7.92
C LEU A 23 17.50 2.19 9.08
N VAL A 24 16.32 2.76 8.83
CA VAL A 24 15.55 3.48 9.85
C VAL A 24 14.12 2.95 9.84
N GLU A 25 13.56 2.72 11.02
CA GLU A 25 12.14 2.39 11.14
C GLU A 25 11.28 3.60 10.82
N MET A 26 10.36 3.44 9.87
CA MET A 26 9.39 4.47 9.54
C MET A 26 8.15 4.33 10.43
N PRO A 27 7.75 5.38 11.17
CA PRO A 27 6.54 5.31 11.97
C PRO A 27 5.30 5.17 11.09
N ALA A 28 4.30 4.45 11.58
CA ALA A 28 3.03 4.33 10.87
C ALA A 28 2.37 5.72 10.69
N PRO A 29 1.82 6.02 9.51
CA PRO A 29 1.17 7.31 9.25
C PRO A 29 -0.08 7.46 10.10
N LYS A 30 -0.40 8.69 10.55
CA LYS A 30 -1.58 9.00 11.38
C LYS A 30 -2.93 8.68 10.72
N ARG A 31 -2.95 8.53 9.39
CA ARG A 31 -4.12 8.23 8.57
C ARG A 31 -3.66 7.73 7.21
N ILE A 32 -4.32 6.70 6.70
CA ILE A 32 -4.19 6.26 5.31
C ILE A 32 -5.51 6.41 4.57
N VAL A 33 -5.41 6.53 3.26
CA VAL A 33 -6.53 6.64 2.33
C VAL A 33 -6.28 5.63 1.22
N LEU A 34 -7.16 4.63 1.10
CA LEU A 34 -7.07 3.55 0.11
C LEU A 34 -8.12 3.78 -0.96
N PRO A 35 -7.73 4.22 -2.18
CA PRO A 35 -8.65 4.32 -3.29
C PRO A 35 -9.11 2.94 -3.73
N MET A 36 -10.39 2.77 -4.03
CA MET A 36 -10.91 1.49 -4.50
C MET A 36 -10.48 1.13 -5.93
N MET A 37 -9.85 2.06 -6.65
CA MET A 37 -9.33 1.88 -7.99
C MET A 37 -7.81 2.06 -7.97
N GLN A 38 -7.07 0.94 -8.02
CA GLN A 38 -5.59 0.95 -8.05
C GLN A 38 -5.02 0.31 -9.32
N ASN A 39 -5.87 -0.28 -10.16
CA ASN A 39 -5.48 -0.98 -11.37
C ASN A 39 -6.40 -0.58 -12.54
N LEU A 40 -6.16 -1.13 -13.74
CA LEU A 40 -6.96 -0.85 -14.93
C LEU A 40 -8.39 -1.41 -14.85
N GLY A 41 -8.62 -2.37 -13.96
CA GLY A 41 -9.85 -3.13 -13.82
C GLY A 41 -11.02 -2.37 -13.21
N VAL A 42 -12.02 -3.11 -12.75
CA VAL A 42 -13.18 -2.50 -12.08
C VAL A 42 -12.82 -2.15 -10.63
N PRO A 43 -13.26 -1.00 -10.11
CA PRO A 43 -13.05 -0.64 -8.72
C PRO A 43 -13.48 -1.75 -7.75
N ALA A 44 -12.69 -1.98 -6.71
CA ALA A 44 -13.05 -2.90 -5.64
C ALA A 44 -14.20 -2.34 -4.79
N GLU A 45 -15.00 -3.23 -4.22
CA GLU A 45 -16.08 -2.89 -3.29
C GLU A 45 -15.58 -3.08 -1.86
N PRO A 46 -15.70 -2.07 -0.98
CA PRO A 46 -15.33 -2.21 0.43
C PRO A 46 -16.13 -3.35 1.08
N ILE A 47 -15.45 -4.26 1.75
CA ILE A 47 -16.08 -5.34 2.53
C ILE A 47 -16.13 -5.04 4.03
N VAL A 48 -15.50 -3.93 4.45
CA VAL A 48 -15.50 -3.41 5.82
C VAL A 48 -16.44 -2.21 5.94
N LYS A 49 -16.84 -1.89 7.17
CA LYS A 49 -17.72 -0.76 7.51
C LYS A 49 -16.98 0.29 8.33
N VAL A 50 -17.53 1.50 8.38
CA VAL A 50 -17.04 2.53 9.28
C VAL A 50 -17.18 2.06 10.71
N GLY A 51 -16.09 2.11 11.47
CA GLY A 51 -16.02 1.61 12.84
C GLY A 51 -15.34 0.25 12.98
N ASP A 52 -15.12 -0.48 11.88
CA ASP A 52 -14.45 -1.78 11.95
C ASP A 52 -12.97 -1.63 12.28
N GLU A 53 -12.47 -2.53 13.12
CA GLU A 53 -11.04 -2.71 13.35
C GLU A 53 -10.45 -3.64 12.30
N VAL A 54 -9.29 -3.25 11.78
CA VAL A 54 -8.56 -3.99 10.75
C VAL A 54 -7.12 -4.23 11.19
N VAL A 55 -6.57 -5.38 10.86
CA VAL A 55 -5.15 -5.70 11.06
C VAL A 55 -4.36 -5.45 9.77
N GLU A 56 -3.05 -5.27 9.90
CA GLU A 56 -2.17 -5.13 8.73
C GLU A 56 -2.26 -6.36 7.83
N GLY A 57 -2.38 -6.15 6.52
CA GLY A 57 -2.54 -7.22 5.55
C GLY A 57 -3.94 -7.82 5.47
N GLN A 58 -4.90 -7.35 6.28
CA GLN A 58 -6.30 -7.80 6.17
C GLN A 58 -6.93 -7.32 4.87
N LYS A 59 -7.68 -8.18 4.19
CA LYS A 59 -8.48 -7.79 3.02
C LYS A 59 -9.60 -6.84 3.45
N VAL A 60 -9.66 -5.65 2.83
CA VAL A 60 -10.63 -4.58 3.15
C VAL A 60 -11.55 -4.21 2.00
N ALA A 61 -11.20 -4.58 0.76
CA ALA A 61 -12.08 -4.48 -0.39
C ALA A 61 -11.84 -5.65 -1.34
N ASP A 62 -12.89 -6.07 -2.04
CA ASP A 62 -12.86 -7.19 -2.97
C ASP A 62 -13.74 -6.92 -4.19
N SER A 63 -13.61 -7.72 -5.24
CA SER A 63 -14.46 -7.61 -6.43
C SER A 63 -14.63 -8.98 -7.08
N SER A 64 -15.86 -9.30 -7.49
CA SER A 64 -16.17 -10.53 -8.22
C SER A 64 -15.89 -10.43 -9.73
N LYS A 65 -15.31 -9.31 -10.19
CA LYS A 65 -15.14 -9.02 -11.62
C LYS A 65 -13.82 -9.54 -12.16
N PHE A 66 -13.84 -9.94 -13.44
CA PHE A 66 -12.74 -10.63 -14.12
C PHE A 66 -11.40 -9.89 -14.10
N VAL A 67 -11.40 -8.56 -14.30
CA VAL A 67 -10.21 -7.73 -14.14
C VAL A 67 -10.39 -6.89 -12.89
N SER A 68 -9.88 -7.40 -11.77
CA SER A 68 -9.88 -6.70 -10.49
C SER A 68 -8.80 -7.30 -9.57
N ALA A 69 -8.52 -6.63 -8.44
CA ALA A 69 -7.63 -7.16 -7.42
C ALA A 69 -8.16 -6.76 -6.03
N PRO A 70 -8.05 -7.65 -5.03
CA PRO A 70 -8.42 -7.33 -3.66
C PRO A 70 -7.47 -6.28 -3.08
N ILE A 71 -8.01 -5.40 -2.25
CA ILE A 71 -7.26 -4.36 -1.55
C ILE A 71 -7.10 -4.76 -0.09
N HIS A 72 -5.89 -4.64 0.44
CA HIS A 72 -5.54 -4.99 1.80
C HIS A 72 -5.19 -3.74 2.62
N ALA A 73 -5.42 -3.81 3.93
CA ALA A 73 -5.08 -2.74 4.87
C ALA A 73 -3.55 -2.60 4.98
N SER A 74 -3.03 -1.41 4.68
CA SER A 74 -1.60 -1.11 4.82
C SER A 74 -1.15 -0.90 6.26
N ILE A 75 -2.10 -0.66 7.18
CA ILE A 75 -1.83 -0.50 8.62
C ILE A 75 -2.91 -1.21 9.42
N ALA A 76 -2.56 -1.63 10.64
CA ALA A 76 -3.56 -1.98 11.65
C ALA A 76 -4.24 -0.70 12.15
N GLY A 77 -5.57 -0.72 12.27
CA GLY A 77 -6.31 0.47 12.68
C GLY A 77 -7.81 0.33 12.64
N LYS A 78 -8.50 1.47 12.71
CA LYS A 78 -9.96 1.57 12.66
C LYS A 78 -10.38 2.31 11.39
N VAL A 79 -11.35 1.76 10.67
CA VAL A 79 -11.94 2.40 9.49
C VAL A 79 -12.74 3.62 9.95
N THR A 80 -12.28 4.80 9.56
CA THR A 80 -12.88 6.06 10.02
C THR A 80 -13.94 6.59 9.07
N LYS A 81 -13.82 6.32 7.78
CA LYS A 81 -14.75 6.84 6.77
C LYS A 81 -14.66 6.03 5.48
N ILE A 82 -15.79 5.85 4.82
CA ILE A 82 -15.89 5.32 3.47
C ILE A 82 -16.65 6.38 2.66
N GLU A 83 -15.98 7.04 1.74
CA GLU A 83 -16.55 8.16 0.99
C GLU A 83 -15.99 8.24 -0.44
N LYS A 84 -16.64 9.01 -1.31
CA LYS A 84 -16.12 9.28 -2.64
C LYS A 84 -15.14 10.44 -2.56
N LEU A 85 -13.88 10.19 -2.92
CA LEU A 85 -12.82 11.20 -3.00
C LEU A 85 -12.36 11.33 -4.45
N THR A 86 -11.78 12.49 -4.76
CA THR A 86 -11.15 12.73 -6.05
C THR A 86 -9.89 11.87 -6.16
N HIS A 87 -9.90 10.92 -7.09
CA HIS A 87 -8.74 10.12 -7.45
C HIS A 87 -7.73 10.96 -8.24
N PRO A 88 -6.41 10.66 -8.19
CA PRO A 88 -5.40 11.35 -9.01
C PRO A 88 -5.69 11.38 -10.52
N THR A 89 -6.52 10.47 -11.02
CA THR A 89 -7.02 10.48 -12.41
C THR A 89 -8.29 11.31 -12.61
N SER A 90 -8.54 12.28 -11.73
CA SER A 90 -9.69 13.21 -11.74
C SER A 90 -11.07 12.56 -11.79
N ARG A 91 -11.22 11.35 -11.25
CA ARG A 91 -12.51 10.64 -11.11
C ARG A 91 -12.94 10.62 -9.65
N LEU A 92 -14.23 10.77 -9.35
CA LEU A 92 -14.77 10.56 -8.01
C LEU A 92 -14.99 9.07 -7.77
N LEU A 93 -14.18 8.48 -6.89
CA LEU A 93 -14.21 7.04 -6.64
C LEU A 93 -14.37 6.74 -5.15
N PRO A 94 -15.12 5.67 -4.81
CA PRO A 94 -15.20 5.23 -3.42
C PRO A 94 -13.78 4.98 -2.90
N THR A 95 -13.56 5.39 -1.66
CA THR A 95 -12.26 5.41 -1.02
C THR A 95 -12.47 5.14 0.46
N THR A 96 -11.66 4.24 1.03
CA THR A 96 -11.70 3.95 2.46
C THR A 96 -10.59 4.72 3.16
N SER A 97 -10.89 5.32 4.30
CA SER A 97 -9.90 5.97 5.16
C SER A 97 -9.82 5.23 6.48
N ALA A 98 -8.60 4.97 6.92
CA ALA A 98 -8.32 4.31 8.18
C ALA A 98 -7.31 5.13 8.99
N ARG A 99 -7.46 5.10 10.32
CA ARG A 99 -6.47 5.64 11.25
C ARG A 99 -5.84 4.51 12.04
N PRO A 100 -4.56 4.60 12.39
CA PRO A 100 -3.95 3.66 13.31
C PRO A 100 -4.75 3.60 14.61
N TYR A 101 -4.96 2.38 15.10
CA TYR A 101 -5.39 2.10 16.47
C TYR A 101 -4.16 1.62 17.25
N ALA A 102 -4.19 1.69 18.58
CA ALA A 102 -3.06 1.26 19.40
C ALA A 102 -2.69 -0.20 19.05
N LYS A 103 -1.43 -0.43 18.64
CA LYS A 103 -0.92 -1.72 18.11
C LYS A 103 -1.36 -2.92 18.97
N PRO A 104 -1.90 -4.01 18.39
CA PRO A 104 -1.59 -5.34 18.88
C PRO A 104 -0.13 -5.69 18.53
N ALA A 105 0.55 -6.34 19.47
CA ALA A 105 2.02 -6.41 19.56
C ALA A 105 2.75 -7.27 18.51
N SER A 106 2.08 -7.85 17.51
CA SER A 106 2.70 -8.79 16.58
C SER A 106 2.74 -8.22 15.16
N SER A 107 3.89 -7.66 14.78
CA SER A 107 4.25 -7.47 13.37
C SER A 107 4.26 -8.85 12.70
N VAL A 108 3.49 -9.01 11.62
CA VAL A 108 3.43 -10.27 10.85
C VAL A 108 4.75 -10.54 10.11
N TRP A 109 5.48 -9.46 9.82
CA TRP A 109 6.85 -9.52 9.35
C TRP A 109 7.75 -9.68 10.57
N GLY A 110 8.30 -10.88 10.77
CA GLY A 110 9.38 -11.13 11.72
C GLY A 110 10.60 -10.24 11.46
N ALA A 111 11.59 -10.28 12.35
CA ALA A 111 12.83 -9.51 12.18
C ALA A 111 13.44 -9.77 10.79
N LEU A 112 13.77 -8.69 10.07
CA LEU A 112 14.44 -8.80 8.76
C LEU A 112 15.77 -9.56 8.94
N PRO A 113 16.11 -10.49 8.03
CA PRO A 113 17.40 -11.15 8.09
C PRO A 113 18.52 -10.09 7.97
N SER A 114 19.56 -10.25 8.77
CA SER A 114 20.77 -9.43 8.67
C SER A 114 21.35 -9.52 7.25
N PRO A 115 21.79 -8.40 6.65
CA PRO A 115 22.37 -8.42 5.32
C PRO A 115 23.60 -9.36 5.26
N PRO A 116 23.82 -10.08 4.15
CA PRO A 116 25.00 -10.92 4.00
C PRO A 116 26.27 -10.05 4.01
N THR A 117 27.26 -10.46 4.81
CA THR A 117 28.64 -9.93 4.85
C THR A 117 29.39 -10.18 3.55
#